data_AF-A0A660E2Y8-F1
#
_entry.id   AF-A0A660E2Y8-F1
#
_cell.length_a   1.000
_cell.length_b   1.000
_cell.length_c   1.000
_cell.angle_alpha   90.00
_cell.angle_beta   90.00
_cell.angle_gamma   90.00
#
_symmetry.space_group_name_H-M   'P 1'
#
loop_
_entity.id
_entity.type
_entity.pdbx_description
1 polymer ?
#
loop_
_entity_poly.entity_id
_entity_poly.type
_entity_poly.pdbx_seq_one_letter_code
_entity_poly.pdbx_strand_id
1 'polypeptide(L)'
;MKKWLGLILIISVLIFGGVRLYTAKSRPVKITTNKVSGHYGQATSGLIQVILSKPQVEKTPLKTGTIYNMKIAYKARLAKNEHAKQSINLSKAIRVQTADKIQLADEMHPTMLSDKHRSATGVVTIPLTIQSGYTEADVLDFKVSLVTRPSRNVKTIVNY
;
A
#
# COMPACT_ATOMS: atom_id res chain seq x y z
N MET A 1 -64.08 17.90 3.34
CA MET A 1 -62.76 17.43 3.82
C MET A 1 -62.12 16.45 2.82
N LYS A 2 -61.72 16.89 1.61
CA LYS A 2 -61.14 16.02 0.55
C LYS A 2 -59.87 16.57 -0.11
N LYS A 3 -59.40 17.77 0.27
CA LYS A 3 -58.26 18.46 -0.38
C LYS A 3 -56.89 18.13 0.21
N TRP A 4 -56.83 17.39 1.32
CA TRP A 4 -55.57 17.12 2.06
C TRP A 4 -54.92 15.78 1.73
N LEU A 5 -55.64 14.86 1.07
CA LEU A 5 -55.10 13.52 0.77
C LEU A 5 -54.07 13.56 -0.38
N GLY A 6 -54.23 14.47 -1.34
CA GLY A 6 -53.30 14.60 -2.47
C GLY A 6 -51.94 15.17 -2.10
N LEU A 7 -51.87 16.03 -1.07
CA LEU A 7 -50.62 16.68 -0.64
C LEU A 7 -49.66 15.69 0.02
N ILE A 8 -50.19 14.74 0.80
CA ILE A 8 -49.41 13.69 1.48
C ILE A 8 -48.77 12.74 0.45
N LEU A 9 -49.46 12.50 -0.68
CA LEU A 9 -49.01 11.58 -1.73
C LEU A 9 -47.88 12.18 -2.59
N ILE A 10 -47.85 13.51 -2.76
CA ILE A 10 -46.76 14.19 -3.48
C ILE A 10 -45.49 14.27 -2.60
N ILE A 11 -45.65 14.48 -1.29
CA ILE A 11 -44.53 14.52 -0.34
C ILE A 11 -43.86 13.15 -0.22
N SER A 12 -44.64 12.05 -0.20
CA SER A 12 -44.08 10.70 -0.14
C SER A 12 -43.32 10.31 -1.43
N VAL A 13 -43.78 10.75 -2.61
CA VAL A 13 -43.03 10.51 -3.87
C VAL A 13 -41.71 11.29 -3.91
N LEU A 14 -41.64 12.49 -3.32
CA LEU A 14 -40.38 13.24 -3.21
C LEU A 14 -39.40 12.61 -2.19
N ILE A 15 -39.91 12.06 -1.09
CA ILE A 15 -39.08 11.36 -0.08
C ILE A 15 -38.55 10.02 -0.65
N PHE A 16 -39.37 9.27 -1.39
CA PHE A 16 -38.93 8.01 -2.03
C PHE A 16 -38.11 8.23 -3.31
N GLY A 17 -38.34 9.33 -4.04
CA GLY A 17 -37.59 9.68 -5.25
C GLY A 17 -36.22 10.31 -4.99
N GLY A 18 -36.08 11.05 -3.88
CA GLY A 18 -34.85 11.81 -3.57
C GLY A 18 -33.70 10.99 -2.96
N VAL A 19 -33.96 9.81 -2.41
CA VAL A 19 -32.94 9.05 -1.65
C VAL A 19 -32.04 8.20 -2.55
N ARG A 20 -32.31 8.10 -3.86
CA ARG A 20 -31.61 7.17 -4.76
C ARG A 20 -30.41 7.74 -5.52
N LEU A 21 -29.80 8.85 -5.06
CA LEU A 21 -28.68 9.49 -5.78
C LEU A 21 -27.33 9.57 -5.05
N TYR A 22 -27.21 9.12 -3.78
CA TYR A 22 -25.97 9.34 -3.01
C TYR A 22 -25.21 8.07 -2.58
N THR A 23 -25.31 7.00 -3.36
CA THR A 23 -24.29 5.95 -3.30
C THR A 23 -23.72 5.70 -4.70
N ALA A 24 -23.09 6.74 -5.25
CA ALA A 24 -22.05 6.51 -6.24
C ALA A 24 -20.99 5.63 -5.56
N LYS A 25 -21.13 4.31 -5.74
CA LYS A 25 -20.11 3.30 -5.47
C LYS A 25 -18.95 3.65 -6.41
N SER A 26 -18.13 4.60 -5.99
CA SER A 26 -16.89 4.95 -6.65
C SER A 26 -16.03 3.71 -6.67
N ARG A 27 -15.92 3.09 -7.84
CA ARG A 27 -15.07 1.92 -8.01
C ARG A 27 -13.63 2.38 -7.88
N PRO A 28 -12.79 1.70 -7.10
CA PRO A 28 -11.37 2.03 -7.02
C PRO A 28 -10.76 1.94 -8.42
N VAL A 29 -10.09 3.02 -8.84
CA VAL A 29 -9.40 3.06 -10.14
C VAL A 29 -7.97 2.60 -9.93
N LYS A 30 -7.57 1.56 -10.66
CA LYS A 30 -6.21 1.03 -10.62
C LYS A 30 -5.32 1.81 -11.57
N ILE A 31 -4.31 2.48 -11.02
CA ILE A 31 -3.32 3.25 -11.77
C ILE A 31 -2.01 2.48 -11.72
N THR A 32 -1.48 2.13 -12.88
CA THR A 32 -0.13 1.54 -13.00
C THR A 32 0.85 2.67 -13.29
N THR A 33 1.67 3.06 -12.32
CA THR A 33 2.65 4.13 -12.51
C THR A 33 3.94 3.57 -13.14
N ASN A 34 4.50 4.31 -14.09
CA ASN A 34 5.76 3.97 -14.76
C ASN A 34 6.96 4.79 -14.26
N LYS A 35 6.73 5.82 -13.43
CA LYS A 35 7.75 6.63 -12.78
C LYS A 35 8.16 6.02 -11.43
N VAL A 36 8.80 4.86 -11.48
CA VAL A 36 9.42 4.26 -10.28
C VAL A 36 10.92 4.35 -10.47
N SER A 37 11.57 5.32 -9.81
CA SER A 37 13.04 5.35 -9.73
C SER A 37 13.46 4.84 -8.35
N GLY A 38 13.83 3.57 -8.23
CA GLY A 38 14.19 3.00 -6.94
C GLY A 38 14.41 1.50 -6.97
N HIS A 39 15.10 1.00 -5.96
CA HIS A 39 15.41 -0.42 -5.80
C HIS A 39 14.15 -1.19 -5.36
N TYR A 40 13.24 -1.49 -6.30
CA TYR A 40 12.21 -2.53 -6.13
C TYR A 40 12.74 -3.94 -6.44
N GLY A 41 14.06 -4.10 -6.37
CA GLY A 41 14.76 -5.33 -6.69
C GLY A 41 14.83 -6.30 -5.53
N GLN A 42 15.87 -7.11 -5.55
CA GLN A 42 16.17 -8.06 -4.51
C GLN A 42 17.05 -7.42 -3.44
N ALA A 43 16.68 -7.55 -2.16
CA ALA A 43 17.57 -7.22 -1.06
C ALA A 43 17.75 -8.43 -0.15
N THR A 44 18.94 -8.55 0.44
CA THR A 44 19.24 -9.61 1.40
C THR A 44 19.49 -8.99 2.77
N SER A 45 18.75 -9.42 3.78
CA SER A 45 18.96 -9.03 5.18
C SER A 45 19.44 -10.26 5.95
N GLY A 46 20.76 -10.42 6.06
CA GLY A 46 21.37 -11.61 6.64
C GLY A 46 21.02 -12.86 5.83
N LEU A 47 20.16 -13.70 6.38
CA LEU A 47 19.77 -15.01 5.81
C LEU A 47 18.50 -14.95 4.95
N ILE A 48 17.86 -13.79 4.82
CA ILE A 48 16.58 -13.66 4.12
C ILE A 48 16.75 -12.81 2.86
N GLN A 49 16.39 -13.37 1.72
CA GLN A 49 16.24 -12.69 0.44
C GLN A 49 14.79 -12.19 0.30
N VAL A 50 14.61 -10.92 -0.01
CA VAL A 50 13.32 -10.29 -0.27
C VAL A 50 13.31 -9.76 -1.69
N ILE A 51 12.28 -10.10 -2.45
CA ILE A 51 12.04 -9.61 -3.81
C ILE A 51 10.73 -8.83 -3.79
N LEU A 52 10.74 -7.58 -4.25
CA LEU A 52 9.53 -6.80 -4.44
C LEU A 52 9.05 -6.90 -5.89
N SER A 53 7.75 -6.91 -6.08
CA SER A 53 7.11 -6.75 -7.37
C SER A 53 6.89 -5.26 -7.68
N LYS A 54 6.59 -4.95 -8.95
CA LYS A 54 6.22 -3.60 -9.36
C LYS A 54 5.04 -3.08 -8.50
N PRO A 55 5.15 -1.91 -7.86
CA PRO A 55 4.08 -1.28 -7.11
C PRO A 55 2.84 -1.02 -7.96
N GLN A 56 1.66 -1.13 -7.35
CA GLN A 56 0.38 -0.79 -7.95
C GLN A 56 -0.31 0.25 -7.10
N VAL A 57 -0.86 1.32 -7.68
CA VAL A 57 -1.54 2.36 -6.91
C VAL A 57 -3.03 2.30 -7.22
N GLU A 58 -3.85 2.27 -6.18
CA GLU A 58 -5.31 2.36 -6.30
C GLU A 58 -5.79 3.69 -5.73
N LYS A 59 -6.52 4.45 -6.54
CA LYS A 59 -7.16 5.69 -6.13
C LYS A 59 -8.50 5.36 -5.48
N THR A 60 -8.66 5.71 -4.20
CA THR A 60 -9.91 5.53 -3.46
C THR A 60 -10.45 6.91 -3.05
N PRO A 61 -11.55 7.38 -3.64
CA PRO A 61 -12.18 8.62 -3.20
C PRO A 61 -12.86 8.42 -1.84
N LEU A 62 -12.71 9.42 -0.98
CA LEU A 62 -13.29 9.50 0.36
C LEU A 62 -14.22 10.71 0.41
N LYS A 63 -15.12 10.76 1.41
CA LYS A 63 -15.97 11.95 1.62
C LYS A 63 -15.16 13.23 1.88
N THR A 64 -13.96 13.08 2.43
CA THR A 64 -13.06 14.16 2.83
C THR A 64 -11.93 14.43 1.84
N GLY A 65 -11.88 13.72 0.69
CA GLY A 65 -10.79 13.87 -0.27
C GLY A 65 -10.51 12.59 -1.05
N THR A 66 -9.24 12.34 -1.39
CA THR A 66 -8.83 11.10 -2.07
C THR A 66 -7.61 10.52 -1.39
N ILE A 67 -7.59 9.20 -1.19
CA ILE A 67 -6.42 8.46 -0.73
C ILE A 67 -5.90 7.57 -1.86
N TYR A 68 -4.58 7.46 -1.97
CA TYR A 68 -3.91 6.60 -2.93
C TYR A 68 -3.29 5.45 -2.17
N ASN A 69 -3.82 4.25 -2.34
CA ASN A 69 -3.31 3.06 -1.67
C ASN A 69 -2.29 2.40 -2.59
N MET A 70 -1.01 2.49 -2.26
CA MET A 70 0.04 1.76 -2.96
C MET A 70 0.14 0.34 -2.40
N LYS A 71 0.00 -0.64 -3.27
CA LYS A 71 0.17 -2.06 -2.98
C LYS A 71 1.48 -2.56 -3.58
N ILE A 72 2.32 -3.16 -2.75
CA ILE A 72 3.59 -3.75 -3.17
C ILE A 72 3.59 -5.23 -2.77
N ALA A 73 3.45 -6.10 -3.76
CA ALA A 73 3.58 -7.53 -3.54
C ALA A 73 5.05 -7.91 -3.30
N TYR A 74 5.28 -8.90 -2.46
CA TYR A 74 6.61 -9.37 -2.13
C TYR A 74 6.72 -10.89 -2.13
N LYS A 75 7.95 -11.38 -2.29
CA LYS A 75 8.35 -12.74 -1.96
C LYS A 75 9.59 -12.71 -1.08
N ALA A 76 9.48 -13.24 0.14
CA ALA A 76 10.61 -13.45 1.04
C ALA A 76 11.03 -14.92 1.02
N ARG A 77 12.33 -15.18 1.08
CA ARG A 77 12.90 -16.53 1.08
C ARG A 77 14.09 -16.62 2.02
N LEU A 78 14.19 -17.72 2.75
CA LEU A 78 15.37 -18.07 3.51
C LEU A 78 16.46 -18.59 2.55
N ALA A 79 17.70 -18.11 2.69
CA ALA A 79 18.85 -18.54 1.90
C ALA A 79 19.04 -20.06 1.99
N LYS A 80 19.55 -20.68 0.93
CA LYS A 80 19.75 -22.13 0.89
C LYS A 80 20.75 -22.55 1.97
N ASN A 81 20.49 -23.64 2.68
CA ASN A 81 21.31 -24.19 3.77
C ASN A 81 21.24 -23.44 5.11
N GLU A 82 20.36 -22.44 5.23
CA GLU A 82 20.08 -21.82 6.52
C GLU A 82 18.97 -22.56 7.25
N HIS A 83 19.24 -22.94 8.50
CA HIS A 83 18.35 -23.69 9.38
C HIS A 83 17.65 -22.84 10.44
N ALA A 84 17.87 -21.52 10.40
CA ALA A 84 17.37 -20.59 11.40
C ALA A 84 15.89 -20.26 11.19
N LYS A 85 15.13 -20.21 12.29
CA LYS A 85 13.81 -19.57 12.31
C LYS A 85 14.00 -18.06 12.31
N GLN A 86 13.43 -17.38 11.31
CA GLN A 86 13.56 -15.93 11.16
C GLN A 86 12.18 -15.29 11.06
N SER A 87 11.93 -14.34 11.96
CA SER A 87 10.73 -13.51 11.91
C SER A 87 11.01 -12.25 11.12
N ILE A 88 10.27 -12.02 10.04
CA ILE A 88 10.41 -10.84 9.20
C ILE A 88 9.16 -9.98 9.26
N ASN A 89 9.32 -8.68 9.56
CA ASN A 89 8.27 -7.69 9.41
C ASN A 89 8.61 -6.76 8.24
N LEU A 90 8.01 -7.04 7.08
CA LEU A 90 8.29 -6.31 5.84
C LEU A 90 7.73 -4.90 5.82
N SER A 91 6.65 -4.62 6.58
CA SER A 91 6.13 -3.25 6.72
C SER A 91 7.18 -2.27 7.27
N LYS A 92 8.12 -2.76 8.09
CA LYS A 92 9.22 -1.97 8.65
C LYS A 92 10.42 -1.82 7.72
N ALA A 93 10.53 -2.70 6.72
CA ALA A 93 11.65 -2.73 5.77
C ALA A 93 11.37 -1.93 4.50
N ILE A 94 10.12 -1.84 4.05
CA ILE A 94 9.76 -1.10 2.84
C ILE A 94 9.59 0.38 3.18
N ARG A 95 10.29 1.25 2.45
CA ARG A 95 10.15 2.71 2.53
C ARG A 95 9.73 3.25 1.18
N VAL A 96 8.75 4.15 1.20
CA VAL A 96 8.31 4.88 0.01
C VAL A 96 8.59 6.35 0.24
N GLN A 97 9.37 6.96 -0.65
CA GLN A 97 9.59 8.40 -0.67
C GLN A 97 8.69 9.02 -1.73
N THR A 98 7.89 10.02 -1.32
CA THR A 98 7.05 10.84 -2.20
C THR A 98 7.43 12.30 -1.96
N ALA A 99 7.78 13.04 -3.01
CA ALA A 99 8.37 14.36 -2.87
C ALA A 99 9.48 14.37 -1.77
N ASP A 100 9.29 15.13 -0.69
CA ASP A 100 10.27 15.29 0.40
C ASP A 100 9.96 14.46 1.65
N LYS A 101 9.04 13.49 1.59
CA LYS A 101 8.66 12.69 2.76
C LYS A 101 8.73 11.20 2.53
N ILE A 102 9.05 10.50 3.62
CA ILE A 102 9.04 9.05 3.70
C ILE A 102 7.69 8.61 4.28
N GLN A 103 6.91 7.92 3.46
CA GLN A 103 5.69 7.22 3.85
C GLN A 103 6.04 5.80 4.30
N LEU A 104 5.34 5.37 5.36
CA LEU A 104 5.48 4.05 5.95
C LEU A 104 4.31 3.16 5.55
N ALA A 105 4.59 1.86 5.47
CA ALA A 105 3.55 0.87 5.31
C ALA A 105 2.67 0.75 6.55
N ASP A 106 1.42 0.32 6.31
CA ASP A 106 0.54 -0.14 7.37
C ASP A 106 1.21 -1.27 8.14
N GLU A 107 1.02 -1.28 9.46
CA GLU A 107 1.64 -2.30 10.30
C GLU A 107 1.12 -3.70 9.93
N MET A 108 2.07 -4.59 9.66
CA MET A 108 1.78 -5.98 9.35
C MET A 108 2.33 -6.90 10.43
N HIS A 109 1.61 -7.99 10.69
CA HIS A 109 2.12 -9.06 11.52
C HIS A 109 3.38 -9.67 10.90
N PRO A 110 4.41 -9.96 11.73
CA PRO A 110 5.61 -10.62 11.24
C PRO A 110 5.30 -11.99 10.64
N THR A 111 5.96 -12.32 9.53
CA THR A 111 5.89 -13.66 8.94
C THR A 111 7.08 -14.50 9.41
N MET A 112 6.82 -15.75 9.79
CA MET A 112 7.87 -16.68 10.22
C MET A 112 8.39 -17.50 9.04
N LEU A 113 9.70 -17.43 8.78
CA LEU A 113 10.40 -18.31 7.84
C LEU A 113 11.19 -19.36 8.60
N SER A 114 11.20 -20.58 8.08
CA SER A 114 11.92 -21.72 8.67
C SER A 114 12.24 -22.76 7.61
N ASP A 115 12.94 -23.84 7.97
CA ASP A 115 13.22 -24.94 7.05
C ASP A 115 11.99 -25.57 6.41
N LYS A 116 10.90 -25.72 7.19
CA LYS A 116 9.63 -26.27 6.69
C LYS A 116 8.84 -25.27 5.85
N HIS A 117 9.05 -23.97 6.07
CA HIS A 117 8.38 -22.88 5.37
C HIS A 117 9.42 -21.84 4.94
N ARG A 118 10.21 -22.18 3.92
CA ARG A 118 11.36 -21.37 3.49
C ARG A 118 10.98 -20.10 2.74
N SER A 119 9.73 -19.96 2.31
CA SER A 119 9.27 -18.80 1.56
C SER A 119 7.91 -18.32 2.01
N ALA A 120 7.71 -17.01 1.94
CA ALA A 120 6.44 -16.36 2.16
C ALA A 120 6.17 -15.32 1.08
N THR A 121 4.90 -15.15 0.74
CA THR A 121 4.42 -14.10 -0.16
C THR A 121 3.36 -13.29 0.54
N GLY A 122 3.28 -12.00 0.22
CA GLY A 122 2.26 -11.11 0.76
C GLY A 122 2.20 -9.82 -0.02
N VAL A 123 1.33 -8.92 0.44
CA VAL A 123 1.17 -7.59 -0.13
C VAL A 123 1.24 -6.59 1.01
N VAL A 124 2.07 -5.58 0.84
CA VAL A 124 2.14 -4.44 1.76
C VAL A 124 1.32 -3.30 1.17
N THR A 125 0.49 -2.68 1.99
CA THR A 125 -0.27 -1.48 1.63
C THR A 125 0.36 -0.27 2.27
N ILE A 126 0.50 0.81 1.50
CA ILE A 126 1.10 2.07 1.90
C ILE A 126 0.10 3.17 1.53
N PRO A 127 -0.54 3.82 2.50
CA PRO A 127 -1.41 4.94 2.22
C PRO A 127 -0.58 6.16 1.82
N LEU A 128 -0.78 6.63 0.59
CA LEU A 128 -0.22 7.89 0.12
C LEU A 128 -1.31 8.97 0.19
N THR A 129 -1.04 9.99 0.98
CA THR A 129 -1.91 11.15 1.16
C THR A 129 -1.35 12.35 0.39
N ILE A 130 -2.21 13.05 -0.35
CA ILE A 130 -1.86 14.36 -0.93
C ILE A 130 -1.73 15.34 0.22
N GLN A 131 -0.56 15.96 0.32
CA GLN A 131 -0.26 16.94 1.35
C GLN A 131 -0.53 18.35 0.83
N SER A 132 -0.77 19.28 1.76
CA SER A 132 -0.94 20.69 1.40
C SER A 132 0.29 21.20 0.65
N GLY A 133 0.07 21.86 -0.50
CA GLY A 133 1.14 22.36 -1.37
C GLY A 133 1.68 21.36 -2.39
N TYR A 134 1.24 20.10 -2.39
CA TYR A 134 1.65 19.08 -3.36
C TYR A 134 0.50 18.64 -4.26
N THR A 135 0.82 18.29 -5.51
CA THR A 135 -0.15 17.82 -6.50
C THR A 135 -0.30 16.29 -6.48
N GLU A 136 -1.33 15.78 -7.18
CA GLU A 136 -1.47 14.35 -7.44
C GLU A 136 -0.23 13.78 -8.17
N ALA A 137 0.39 14.56 -9.06
CA ALA A 137 1.59 14.12 -9.78
C ALA A 137 2.78 13.90 -8.86
N ASP A 138 2.96 14.73 -7.83
CA ASP A 138 4.06 14.63 -6.87
C ASP A 138 3.92 13.42 -5.95
N VAL A 139 2.68 13.03 -5.63
CA VAL A 139 2.40 11.81 -4.86
C VAL A 139 2.60 10.55 -5.69
N LEU A 140 2.33 10.63 -6.99
CA LEU A 140 2.51 9.52 -7.94
C LEU A 140 3.94 9.41 -8.48
N ASP A 141 4.80 10.40 -8.24
CA ASP A 141 6.24 10.35 -8.48
C ASP A 141 6.97 9.89 -7.21
N PHE A 142 7.09 8.57 -7.07
CA PHE A 142 7.57 7.95 -5.84
C PHE A 142 8.75 7.01 -6.06
N LYS A 143 9.57 6.88 -5.02
CA LYS A 143 10.71 5.95 -4.97
C LYS A 143 10.47 4.90 -3.90
N VAL A 144 10.57 3.63 -4.28
CA VAL A 144 10.48 2.50 -3.33
C VAL A 144 11.87 1.97 -3.04
N SER A 145 12.15 1.73 -1.76
CA SER A 145 13.40 1.11 -1.31
C SER A 145 13.17 0.07 -0.21
N LEU A 146 14.03 -0.93 -0.17
CA LEU A 146 14.14 -1.87 0.94
C LEU A 146 15.27 -1.42 1.87
N VAL A 147 14.95 -1.11 3.11
CA VAL A 147 15.93 -0.87 4.16
C VAL A 147 16.37 -2.23 4.70
N THR A 148 17.57 -2.66 4.32
CA THR A 148 18.23 -3.78 4.96
C THR A 148 18.65 -3.35 6.36
N ARG A 149 18.25 -4.11 7.40
CA ARG A 149 18.92 -3.93 8.69
C ARG A 149 20.40 -4.23 8.49
N PRO A 150 21.33 -3.42 9.03
CA PRO A 150 22.73 -3.80 9.07
C PRO A 150 22.81 -5.16 9.77
N SER A 151 23.27 -6.17 9.03
CA SER A 151 23.55 -7.48 9.62
C SER A 151 24.64 -7.25 10.67
N ARG A 152 24.39 -7.62 11.93
CA ARG A 152 25.41 -7.52 12.99
C ARG A 152 26.68 -8.35 12.70
N ASN A 153 26.73 -9.10 11.59
CA ASN A 153 27.85 -9.98 11.22
C ASN A 153 28.32 -9.89 9.77
N VAL A 154 28.02 -8.81 9.02
CA VAL A 154 28.64 -8.62 7.70
C VAL A 154 29.56 -7.40 7.77
N LYS A 155 30.87 -7.66 7.85
CA LYS A 155 31.90 -6.69 7.43
C LYS A 155 31.67 -6.43 5.95
N THR A 156 30.86 -5.43 5.62
CA THR A 156 30.74 -4.95 4.25
C THR A 156 32.00 -4.13 3.96
N ILE A 157 33.00 -4.78 3.34
CA ILE A 157 34.02 -4.06 2.56
C ILE A 157 33.30 -3.68 1.27
N VAL A 158 32.92 -2.40 1.16
CA VAL A 158 32.60 -1.80 -0.14
C VAL A 158 33.91 -1.17 -0.62
N ASN A 159 34.57 -1.81 -1.58
CA ASN A 159 35.60 -1.13 -2.37
C ASN A 159 34.88 -0.31 -3.44
N TYR A 160 35.29 0.96 -3.55
CA TYR A 160 34.82 1.93 -4.54
C TYR A 160 35.30 1.57 -5.94
#